data_AF-A0A3G9CUN0-F1
#
_entry.id   AF-A0A3G9CUN0-F1
#
_cell.length_a   1.000
_cell.length_b   1.000
_cell.length_c   1.000
_cell.angle_alpha   90.00
_cell.angle_beta   90.00
_cell.angle_gamma   90.00
#
_symmetry.space_group_name_H-M   'P 1'
#
loop_
_entity.id
_entity.type
_entity.pdbx_description
1 polymer ?
#
loop_
_entity_poly.entity_id
_entity_poly.type
_entity_poly.pdbx_seq_one_letter_code
_entity_poly.pdbx_strand_id
1 'polypeptide(L)'
;MDDVLLTIFRVSMLETFYVTGSLILAGIILGLIENRANFYVQRTFGRKGILVTAWIGTPIHELGHLLMCYIFRHKINKFKLFDRKAKDGVLGYVNHSWNSKSLYQNIGNFFIGMGPVFSGTAALIFGMHLLLPDSFARVAGYLSLEPAQPDQYMLTKIFTLTADLFGSIFSAENLISLNFWIYFALAICISSHIALSWEDLKGAGRGLITIFTFILLVNLVALFLNADFSWLFADILALNVYLVAFSMISIIFSLIRLVLSAFAYYLGYRFS
;
A
#
# COMPACT_ATOMS: atom_id res chain seq x y z
N MET A 1 13.31 -38.45 -1.46
CA MET A 1 14.00 -37.19 -1.83
C MET A 1 13.02 -36.25 -2.53
N ASP A 2 12.20 -36.77 -3.44
CA ASP A 2 11.16 -36.01 -4.15
C ASP A 2 10.12 -35.36 -3.23
N ASP A 3 9.66 -36.05 -2.18
CA ASP A 3 8.70 -35.50 -1.21
C ASP A 3 9.28 -34.33 -0.39
N VAL A 4 10.59 -34.34 -0.10
CA VAL A 4 11.25 -33.28 0.67
C VAL A 4 11.41 -32.02 -0.17
N LEU A 5 11.85 -32.17 -1.42
CA LEU A 5 11.98 -31.04 -2.35
C LEU A 5 10.61 -30.42 -2.67
N LEU A 6 9.57 -31.23 -2.85
CA LEU A 6 8.20 -30.76 -3.05
C LEU A 6 7.68 -30.00 -1.82
N THR A 7 8.01 -30.47 -0.62
CA THR A 7 7.64 -29.80 0.64
C THR A 7 8.31 -28.43 0.75
N ILE A 8 9.61 -28.34 0.49
CA ILE A 8 10.35 -27.06 0.51
C ILE A 8 9.79 -26.07 -0.51
N PHE A 9 9.47 -26.54 -1.72
CA PHE A 9 8.86 -25.71 -2.74
C PHE A 9 7.51 -25.14 -2.28
N ARG A 10 6.64 -25.98 -1.69
CA ARG A 10 5.34 -25.56 -1.15
C ARG A 10 5.48 -24.56 -0.01
N VAL A 11 6.39 -24.80 0.93
CA VAL A 11 6.68 -23.89 2.05
C VAL A 11 7.15 -22.54 1.52
N SER A 12 8.10 -22.54 0.58
CA SER A 12 8.64 -21.31 -0.03
C SER A 12 7.57 -20.52 -0.79
N MET A 13 6.64 -21.21 -1.48
CA MET A 13 5.49 -20.55 -2.11
C MET A 13 4.57 -19.92 -1.08
N LEU A 14 4.26 -20.63 0.01
CA LEU A 14 3.39 -20.12 1.08
C LEU A 14 4.02 -18.91 1.78
N GLU A 15 5.29 -18.98 2.15
CA GLU A 15 6.02 -17.85 2.75
C GLU A 15 6.04 -16.64 1.82
N THR A 16 6.34 -16.84 0.53
CA THR A 16 6.30 -15.75 -0.45
C THR A 16 4.91 -15.12 -0.51
N PHE A 17 3.85 -15.94 -0.54
CA PHE A 17 2.48 -15.46 -0.56
C PHE A 17 2.11 -14.70 0.73
N TYR A 18 2.51 -15.21 1.89
CA TYR A 18 2.27 -14.56 3.18
C TYR A 18 3.01 -13.24 3.32
N VAL A 19 4.20 -13.10 2.73
CA VAL A 19 5.01 -11.86 2.78
C VAL A 19 4.54 -10.81 1.78
N THR A 20 4.07 -11.22 0.60
CA THR A 20 3.86 -10.28 -0.53
C THR A 20 2.42 -10.23 -1.04
N GLY A 21 1.69 -11.34 -0.96
CA GLY A 21 0.39 -11.53 -1.60
C GLY A 21 -0.68 -10.58 -1.07
N SER A 22 -0.74 -10.37 0.24
CA SER A 22 -1.70 -9.45 0.87
C SER A 22 -1.52 -8.00 0.42
N LEU A 23 -0.27 -7.53 0.28
CA LEU A 23 0.04 -6.18 -0.16
C LEU A 23 -0.27 -5.98 -1.65
N ILE A 24 0.08 -6.97 -2.49
CA ILE A 24 -0.28 -6.95 -3.91
C ILE A 24 -1.82 -6.90 -4.06
N LEU A 25 -2.53 -7.71 -3.28
CA LEU A 25 -4.00 -7.74 -3.29
C LEU A 25 -4.58 -6.37 -2.88
N ALA A 26 -4.06 -5.75 -1.82
CA ALA A 26 -4.47 -4.41 -1.41
C ALA A 26 -4.23 -3.37 -2.52
N GLY A 27 -3.06 -3.42 -3.18
CA GLY A 27 -2.73 -2.54 -4.31
C GLY A 27 -3.67 -2.71 -5.50
N ILE A 28 -4.04 -3.95 -5.85
CA ILE A 28 -5.01 -4.25 -6.92
C ILE A 28 -6.39 -3.72 -6.55
N ILE A 29 -6.86 -3.96 -5.32
CA ILE A 29 -8.15 -3.45 -4.82
C ILE A 29 -8.20 -1.92 -4.92
N LEU A 30 -7.15 -1.24 -4.46
CA LEU A 30 -7.01 0.20 -4.58
C LEU A 30 -7.09 0.67 -6.04
N GLY A 31 -6.44 -0.04 -6.97
CA GLY A 31 -6.49 0.24 -8.41
C GLY A 31 -7.88 0.13 -9.01
N LEU A 32 -8.62 -0.92 -8.64
CA LEU A 32 -10.00 -1.10 -9.11
C LEU A 32 -10.92 0.02 -8.59
N ILE A 33 -10.80 0.37 -7.31
CA ILE A 33 -11.60 1.45 -6.68
C ILE A 33 -11.25 2.79 -7.33
N GLU A 34 -9.95 3.09 -7.50
CA GLU A 34 -9.49 4.35 -8.06
C GLU A 34 -9.97 4.53 -9.49
N ASN A 35 -9.82 3.51 -10.34
CA ASN A 35 -10.26 3.57 -11.74
C ASN A 35 -11.75 3.91 -11.84
N ARG A 36 -12.58 3.30 -10.98
CA ARG A 36 -14.03 3.56 -10.96
C ARG A 36 -14.36 4.95 -10.41
N ALA A 37 -13.70 5.39 -9.35
CA ALA A 37 -13.90 6.72 -8.79
C ALA A 37 -13.43 7.82 -9.76
N ASN A 38 -12.29 7.62 -10.44
CA ASN A 38 -11.78 8.49 -11.49
C ASN A 38 -12.77 8.60 -12.65
N PHE A 39 -13.41 7.50 -13.07
CA PHE A 39 -14.47 7.54 -14.08
C PHE A 39 -15.61 8.49 -13.69
N TYR A 40 -16.14 8.38 -12.47
CA TYR A 40 -17.22 9.26 -12.00
C TYR A 40 -16.76 10.72 -11.88
N VAL A 41 -15.60 10.97 -11.26
CA VAL A 41 -15.05 12.33 -11.10
C VAL A 41 -14.80 12.99 -12.46
N GLN A 42 -14.23 12.27 -13.43
CA GLN A 42 -13.99 12.83 -14.77
C GLN A 42 -15.29 13.16 -15.49
N ARG A 43 -16.32 12.34 -15.36
CA ARG A 43 -17.62 12.59 -16.00
C ARG A 43 -18.35 13.79 -15.39
N THR A 44 -18.22 14.02 -14.09
CA THR A 44 -18.92 15.10 -13.39
C THR A 44 -18.14 16.42 -13.40
N PHE A 45 -16.84 16.38 -13.12
CA PHE A 45 -16.01 17.57 -12.88
C PHE A 45 -14.87 17.74 -13.91
N GLY A 46 -14.79 16.84 -14.90
CA GLY A 46 -13.69 16.81 -15.85
C GLY A 46 -12.33 16.58 -15.19
N ARG A 47 -11.27 16.91 -15.92
CA ARG A 47 -9.88 16.78 -15.45
C ARG A 47 -9.59 17.61 -14.19
N LYS A 48 -10.28 18.75 -14.02
CA LYS A 48 -10.07 19.62 -12.85
C LYS A 48 -10.41 18.90 -11.55
N GLY A 49 -11.43 18.03 -11.54
CA GLY A 49 -11.80 17.24 -10.36
C GLY A 49 -10.68 16.30 -9.88
N ILE A 50 -9.97 15.65 -10.79
CA ILE A 50 -8.81 14.81 -10.44
C ILE A 50 -7.66 15.64 -9.89
N LEU A 51 -7.39 16.80 -10.51
CA LEU A 51 -6.27 17.66 -10.11
C LEU A 51 -6.41 18.22 -8.69
N VAL A 52 -7.63 18.31 -8.14
CA VAL A 52 -7.88 18.77 -6.76
C VAL A 52 -7.33 17.79 -5.73
N THR A 53 -7.34 16.49 -6.00
CA THR A 53 -6.77 15.48 -5.09
C THR A 53 -5.32 15.12 -5.47
N ALA A 54 -4.98 15.21 -6.75
CA ALA A 54 -3.70 14.75 -7.27
C ALA A 54 -2.48 15.56 -6.81
N TRP A 55 -2.65 16.85 -6.53
CA TRP A 55 -1.52 17.70 -6.13
C TRP A 55 -0.92 17.34 -4.76
N ILE A 56 -1.62 16.55 -3.94
CA ILE A 56 -1.11 15.97 -2.70
C ILE A 56 -0.79 14.48 -2.90
N GLY A 57 -1.75 13.71 -3.43
CA GLY A 57 -1.63 12.27 -3.53
C GLY A 57 -0.53 11.81 -4.48
N THR A 58 -0.42 12.41 -5.67
CA THR A 58 0.59 12.03 -6.67
C THR A 58 2.02 12.29 -6.19
N PRO A 59 2.36 13.45 -5.57
CA PRO A 59 3.68 13.60 -4.96
C PRO A 59 4.02 12.53 -3.93
N ILE A 60 3.07 12.15 -3.08
CA ILE A 60 3.30 11.11 -2.06
C ILE A 60 3.55 9.75 -2.73
N HIS A 61 2.76 9.41 -3.76
CA HIS A 61 2.95 8.21 -4.59
C HIS A 61 4.36 8.14 -5.17
N GLU A 62 4.79 9.18 -5.88
CA GLU A 62 6.10 9.23 -6.53
C GLU A 62 7.25 9.29 -5.53
N LEU A 63 7.06 9.93 -4.37
CA LEU A 63 8.03 9.90 -3.27
C LEU A 63 8.22 8.48 -2.73
N GLY A 64 7.17 7.65 -2.73
CA GLY A 64 7.28 6.23 -2.41
C GLY A 64 8.24 5.49 -3.33
N HIS A 65 8.09 5.66 -4.64
CA HIS A 65 9.02 5.09 -5.62
C HIS A 65 10.44 5.62 -5.41
N LEU A 66 10.63 6.93 -5.21
CA LEU A 66 11.95 7.53 -5.00
C LEU A 66 12.63 7.01 -3.74
N LEU A 67 11.91 6.97 -2.61
CA LEU A 67 12.44 6.49 -1.34
C LEU A 67 12.94 5.04 -1.48
N MET A 68 12.12 4.18 -2.11
CA MET A 68 12.49 2.79 -2.34
C MET A 68 13.64 2.67 -3.35
N CYS A 69 13.74 3.56 -4.36
CA CYS A 69 14.90 3.61 -5.25
C CYS A 69 16.20 3.88 -4.46
N TYR A 70 16.18 4.81 -3.50
CA TYR A 70 17.33 5.10 -2.66
C TYR A 70 17.70 3.91 -1.77
N ILE A 71 16.72 3.31 -1.09
CA ILE A 71 16.94 2.14 -0.21
C ILE A 71 17.58 1.01 -1.01
N PHE A 72 16.99 0.65 -2.15
CA PHE A 72 17.47 -0.47 -2.97
C PHE A 72 18.60 -0.11 -3.93
N ARG A 73 19.18 1.09 -3.82
CA ARG A 73 20.34 1.56 -4.60
C ARG A 73 20.09 1.51 -6.12
N HIS A 74 18.88 1.85 -6.55
CA HIS A 74 18.55 2.06 -7.96
C HIS A 74 19.05 3.44 -8.40
N LYS A 75 19.55 3.53 -9.63
CA LYS A 75 19.94 4.81 -10.23
C LYS A 75 18.70 5.53 -10.73
N ILE A 76 18.36 6.64 -10.11
CA ILE A 76 17.28 7.53 -10.56
C ILE A 76 17.77 8.29 -11.79
N ASN A 77 17.10 8.10 -12.92
CA ASN A 77 17.44 8.74 -14.19
C ASN A 77 16.72 10.07 -14.36
N LYS A 78 15.41 10.08 -14.11
CA LYS A 78 14.52 11.25 -14.18
C LYS A 78 13.34 11.02 -13.25
N PHE A 79 12.81 12.08 -12.66
CA PHE A 79 11.56 11.99 -11.93
C PHE A 79 10.80 13.31 -12.02
N LYS A 80 9.49 13.23 -11.81
CA LYS A 80 8.60 14.37 -11.67
C LYS A 80 7.48 13.99 -10.71
N LEU A 81 7.42 14.67 -9.56
CA LEU A 81 6.44 14.36 -8.51
C LEU A 81 5.01 14.77 -8.88
N PHE A 82 4.87 15.82 -9.69
CA PHE A 82 3.57 16.28 -10.15
C PHE A 82 3.66 17.06 -11.47
N ASP A 83 2.81 16.73 -12.43
CA ASP A 83 2.64 17.42 -13.70
C ASP A 83 1.18 17.78 -13.97
N ARG A 84 0.81 19.00 -13.59
CA ARG A 84 -0.52 19.55 -13.88
C ARG A 84 -0.82 19.63 -15.39
N LYS A 85 0.20 19.76 -16.25
CA LYS A 85 0.06 20.00 -17.70
C LYS A 85 0.21 18.74 -18.56
N ALA A 86 0.45 17.58 -17.94
CA ALA A 86 0.65 16.31 -18.65
C ALA A 86 -0.52 16.00 -19.61
N LYS A 87 -0.27 15.90 -20.91
CA LYS A 87 -1.33 15.69 -21.92
C LYS A 87 -1.73 14.21 -22.07
N ASP A 88 -0.83 13.33 -21.68
CA ASP A 88 -0.95 11.87 -21.66
C ASP A 88 -1.69 11.34 -20.42
N GLY A 89 -2.02 12.20 -19.46
CA GLY A 89 -2.73 11.81 -18.23
C GLY A 89 -1.81 11.29 -17.13
N VAL A 90 -0.50 11.22 -17.36
CA VAL A 90 0.50 10.79 -16.38
C VAL A 90 0.84 11.98 -15.48
N LEU A 91 0.31 11.98 -14.25
CA LEU A 91 0.46 13.11 -13.33
C LEU A 91 1.80 13.11 -12.58
N GLY A 92 2.57 12.04 -12.62
CA GLY A 92 3.88 11.91 -11.97
C GLY A 92 4.63 10.72 -12.58
N TYR A 93 5.95 10.68 -12.41
CA TYR A 93 6.74 9.49 -12.75
C TYR A 93 8.09 9.47 -12.05
N VAL A 94 8.63 8.26 -11.84
CA VAL A 94 10.02 8.00 -11.44
C VAL A 94 10.64 7.00 -12.41
N ASN A 95 11.55 7.48 -13.24
CA ASN A 95 12.36 6.63 -14.12
C ASN A 95 13.66 6.26 -13.40
N HIS A 96 13.88 4.97 -13.22
CA HIS A 96 15.08 4.43 -12.58
C HIS A 96 15.68 3.28 -13.40
N SER A 97 16.94 2.95 -13.10
CA SER A 97 17.66 1.81 -13.67
C SER A 97 18.40 1.06 -12.57
N TRP A 98 18.64 -0.23 -12.78
CA TRP A 98 19.27 -1.10 -11.80
C TRP A 98 20.16 -2.14 -12.49
N ASN A 99 21.05 -2.74 -11.72
CA ASN A 99 21.89 -3.86 -12.13
C ASN A 99 21.09 -5.16 -12.01
N SER A 100 20.72 -5.75 -13.14
CA SER A 100 19.97 -7.02 -13.20
C SER A 100 20.73 -8.22 -12.63
N LYS A 101 22.04 -8.12 -12.38
CA LYS A 101 22.83 -9.16 -11.71
C LYS A 101 22.81 -9.04 -10.17
N SER A 102 22.31 -7.93 -9.62
CA SER A 102 22.27 -7.73 -8.17
C SER A 102 20.99 -8.28 -7.57
N LEU A 103 21.10 -9.29 -6.71
CA LEU A 103 19.94 -9.86 -5.99
C LEU A 103 19.21 -8.79 -5.18
N TYR A 104 19.94 -7.92 -4.48
CA TYR A 104 19.38 -6.84 -3.67
C TYR A 104 18.53 -5.86 -4.50
N GLN A 105 19.04 -5.42 -5.65
CA GLN A 105 18.30 -4.50 -6.53
C GLN A 105 17.11 -5.19 -7.21
N ASN A 106 17.25 -6.47 -7.56
CA ASN A 106 16.12 -7.20 -8.13
C ASN A 106 14.98 -7.39 -7.12
N ILE A 107 15.28 -7.70 -5.85
CA ILE A 107 14.30 -7.65 -4.76
C ILE A 107 13.70 -6.25 -4.65
N GLY A 108 14.52 -5.21 -4.79
CA GLY A 108 14.10 -3.81 -4.78
C GLY A 108 13.01 -3.46 -5.78
N ASN A 109 12.91 -4.15 -6.92
CA ASN A 109 11.79 -3.93 -7.85
C ASN A 109 10.42 -4.21 -7.21
N PHE A 110 10.35 -5.17 -6.27
CA PHE A 110 9.13 -5.44 -5.50
C PHE A 110 8.73 -4.21 -4.68
N PHE A 111 9.65 -3.76 -3.83
CA PHE A 111 9.40 -2.68 -2.90
C PHE A 111 9.23 -1.33 -3.59
N ILE A 112 9.93 -1.09 -4.70
CA ILE A 112 9.73 0.12 -5.52
C ILE A 112 8.34 0.09 -6.15
N GLY A 113 7.92 -1.02 -6.76
CA GLY A 113 6.55 -1.14 -7.29
C GLY A 113 5.49 -0.94 -6.20
N MET A 114 5.72 -1.46 -5.00
CA MET A 114 4.82 -1.27 -3.84
C MET A 114 5.04 0.06 -3.09
N GLY A 115 6.01 0.88 -3.51
CA GLY A 115 6.41 2.13 -2.85
C GLY A 115 5.26 3.10 -2.57
N PRO A 116 4.30 3.28 -3.49
CA PRO A 116 3.12 4.13 -3.26
C PRO A 116 2.24 3.67 -2.10
N VAL A 117 2.06 2.36 -1.94
CA VAL A 117 1.30 1.81 -0.81
C VAL A 117 2.02 2.13 0.50
N PHE A 118 3.34 1.95 0.58
CA PHE A 118 4.11 2.25 1.79
C PHE A 118 4.10 3.74 2.14
N SER A 119 4.39 4.61 1.16
CA SER A 119 4.43 6.06 1.35
C SER A 119 3.06 6.65 1.67
N GLY A 120 2.01 6.18 0.98
CA GLY A 120 0.64 6.58 1.24
C GLY A 120 0.16 6.17 2.63
N THR A 121 0.41 4.93 3.03
CA THR A 121 0.14 4.45 4.38
C THR A 121 0.90 5.26 5.43
N ALA A 122 2.19 5.52 5.24
CA ALA A 122 2.98 6.33 6.15
C ALA A 122 2.44 7.76 6.27
N ALA A 123 2.03 8.37 5.15
CA ALA A 123 1.44 9.71 5.13
C ALA A 123 0.10 9.78 5.86
N LEU A 124 -0.76 8.75 5.74
CA LEU A 124 -2.01 8.65 6.51
C LEU A 124 -1.74 8.53 8.01
N ILE A 125 -0.81 7.66 8.42
CA ILE A 125 -0.44 7.49 9.83
C ILE A 125 0.13 8.79 10.39
N PHE A 126 1.01 9.46 9.64
CA PHE A 126 1.59 10.74 10.04
C PHE A 126 0.53 11.83 10.16
N GLY A 127 -0.39 11.92 9.19
CA GLY A 127 -1.52 12.86 9.26
C GLY A 127 -2.41 12.60 10.48
N MET A 128 -2.66 11.32 10.79
CA MET A 128 -3.44 10.93 11.97
C MET A 128 -2.72 11.29 13.26
N HIS A 129 -1.41 11.06 13.35
CA HIS A 129 -0.59 11.46 14.50
C HIS A 129 -0.69 12.97 14.80
N LEU A 130 -0.65 13.79 13.75
CA LEU A 130 -0.69 15.25 13.89
C LEU A 130 -2.08 15.82 14.15
N LEU A 131 -3.12 15.27 13.50
CA LEU A 131 -4.45 15.87 13.46
C LEU A 131 -5.47 15.16 14.34
N LEU A 132 -5.28 13.86 14.60
CA LEU A 132 -6.15 12.99 15.39
C LEU A 132 -5.33 12.20 16.43
N PRO A 133 -4.66 12.88 17.38
CA PRO A 133 -3.71 12.24 18.30
C PRO A 133 -4.33 11.13 19.15
N ASP A 134 -5.60 11.27 19.54
CA ASP A 134 -6.32 10.23 20.30
C ASP A 134 -6.58 8.97 19.47
N SER A 135 -6.90 9.13 18.19
CA SER A 135 -7.02 7.99 17.25
C SER A 135 -5.67 7.32 17.02
N PHE A 136 -4.61 8.12 16.87
CA PHE A 136 -3.25 7.59 16.77
C PHE A 136 -2.82 6.84 18.04
N ALA A 137 -3.13 7.33 19.23
CA ALA A 137 -2.79 6.68 20.49
C ALA A 137 -3.43 5.28 20.61
N ARG A 138 -4.66 5.10 20.12
CA ARG A 138 -5.31 3.78 20.07
C ARG A 138 -4.57 2.80 19.16
N VAL A 139 -4.13 3.26 17.98
CA VAL A 139 -3.28 2.46 17.08
C VAL A 139 -2.00 2.05 17.77
N ALA A 140 -1.30 3.02 18.36
CA ALA A 140 -0.01 2.79 19.03
C ALA A 140 -0.14 1.79 20.17
N GLY A 141 -1.25 1.85 20.92
CA GLY A 141 -1.62 0.87 21.94
C GLY A 141 -1.69 -0.55 21.36
N TYR A 142 -2.43 -0.76 20.27
CA TYR A 142 -2.53 -2.07 19.62
C TYR A 142 -1.18 -2.60 19.12
N LEU A 143 -0.33 -1.74 18.56
CA LEU A 143 1.02 -2.10 18.12
C LEU A 143 1.93 -2.53 19.27
N SER A 144 1.70 -2.00 20.48
CA SER A 144 2.53 -2.26 21.65
C SER A 144 2.11 -3.46 22.51
N LEU A 145 0.84 -3.89 22.40
CA LEU A 145 0.25 -4.89 23.30
C LEU A 145 0.29 -6.32 22.77
N GLU A 146 0.31 -6.52 21.45
CA GLU A 146 0.39 -7.87 20.87
C GLU A 146 1.51 -7.94 19.82
N PRO A 147 2.62 -8.68 20.07
CA PRO A 147 3.49 -9.06 18.97
C PRO A 147 2.63 -9.84 17.96
N ALA A 148 2.61 -9.36 16.71
CA ALA A 148 1.80 -9.94 15.64
C ALA A 148 2.29 -11.36 15.30
N GLN A 149 1.92 -12.32 16.14
CA GLN A 149 2.13 -13.74 15.89
C GLN A 149 1.04 -14.21 14.93
N PRO A 150 1.39 -14.90 13.84
CA PRO A 150 0.41 -15.41 12.90
C PRO A 150 -0.39 -16.51 13.59
N ASP A 151 -1.64 -16.21 13.92
CA ASP A 151 -2.58 -17.17 14.51
C ASP A 151 -3.82 -17.33 13.61
N GLN A 152 -4.65 -18.31 13.93
CA GLN A 152 -5.89 -18.58 13.19
C GLN A 152 -6.89 -17.40 13.24
N TYR A 153 -6.71 -16.47 14.17
CA TYR A 153 -7.58 -15.31 14.39
C TYR A 153 -7.02 -14.03 13.74
N MET A 154 -5.90 -14.10 13.02
CA MET A 154 -5.23 -12.94 12.43
C MET A 154 -6.14 -12.09 11.55
N LEU A 155 -7.00 -12.71 10.73
CA LEU A 155 -7.97 -11.97 9.91
C LEU A 155 -9.01 -11.24 10.77
N THR A 156 -9.50 -11.87 11.83
CA THR A 156 -10.41 -11.25 12.78
C THR A 156 -9.73 -10.09 13.50
N LYS A 157 -8.48 -10.25 13.93
CA LYS A 157 -7.68 -9.18 14.56
C LYS A 157 -7.52 -7.99 13.62
N ILE A 158 -7.15 -8.21 12.35
CA ILE A 158 -7.04 -7.15 11.34
C ILE A 158 -8.39 -6.44 11.16
N PHE A 159 -9.50 -7.18 11.09
CA PHE A 159 -10.83 -6.60 10.91
C PHE A 159 -11.27 -5.79 12.13
N THR A 160 -11.12 -6.32 13.34
CA THR A 160 -11.43 -5.62 14.59
C THR A 160 -10.59 -4.34 14.72
N LEU A 161 -9.29 -4.42 14.48
CA LEU A 161 -8.40 -3.26 14.52
C LEU A 161 -8.84 -2.23 13.48
N THR A 162 -9.15 -2.64 12.26
CA THR A 162 -9.68 -1.73 11.22
C THR A 162 -11.00 -1.07 11.65
N ALA A 163 -11.93 -1.82 12.23
CA ALA A 163 -13.22 -1.32 12.70
C ALA A 163 -13.08 -0.33 13.87
N ASP A 164 -12.21 -0.64 14.82
CA ASP A 164 -11.91 0.23 15.97
C ASP A 164 -11.28 1.55 15.53
N LEU A 165 -10.36 1.49 14.56
CA LEU A 165 -9.76 2.69 13.98
C LEU A 165 -10.78 3.52 13.23
N PHE A 166 -11.65 2.88 12.45
CA PHE A 166 -12.73 3.57 11.78
C PHE A 166 -13.65 4.27 12.81
N GLY A 167 -14.09 3.56 13.84
CA GLY A 167 -14.91 4.13 14.92
C GLY A 167 -14.21 5.26 15.68
N SER A 168 -12.90 5.18 15.87
CA SER A 168 -12.12 6.25 16.50
C SER A 168 -12.01 7.48 15.62
N ILE A 169 -11.68 7.32 14.33
CA ILE A 169 -11.53 8.43 13.38
C ILE A 169 -12.85 9.18 13.22
N PHE A 170 -13.96 8.46 13.07
CA PHE A 170 -15.30 9.04 12.88
C PHE A 170 -16.10 9.23 14.18
N SER A 171 -15.41 9.38 15.31
CA SER A 171 -16.06 9.68 16.60
C SER A 171 -16.78 11.04 16.57
N ALA A 172 -17.83 11.19 17.40
CA ALA A 172 -18.61 12.43 17.46
C ALA A 172 -17.74 13.66 17.80
N GLU A 173 -16.73 13.48 18.65
CA GLU A 173 -15.76 14.52 19.03
C GLU A 173 -14.92 14.98 17.82
N ASN A 174 -14.43 14.01 17.03
CA ASN A 174 -13.68 14.31 15.82
C ASN A 174 -14.52 15.03 14.78
N LEU A 175 -15.78 14.61 14.54
CA LEU A 175 -16.63 15.18 13.49
C LEU A 175 -16.89 16.70 13.63
N ILE A 176 -16.84 17.23 14.86
CA ILE A 176 -17.03 18.66 15.14
C ILE A 176 -15.71 19.44 15.01
N SER A 177 -14.57 18.75 15.08
CA SER A 177 -13.23 19.34 15.03
C SER A 177 -12.81 19.73 13.61
N LEU A 178 -12.19 20.91 13.46
CA LEU A 178 -11.57 21.32 12.20
C LEU A 178 -10.43 20.39 11.78
N ASN A 179 -9.68 19.85 12.76
CA ASN A 179 -8.55 18.95 12.49
C ASN A 179 -9.01 17.67 11.79
N PHE A 180 -10.19 17.15 12.14
CA PHE A 180 -10.79 16.01 11.45
C PHE A 180 -11.06 16.32 9.99
N TRP A 181 -11.64 17.48 9.67
CA TRP A 181 -11.95 17.83 8.28
C TRP A 181 -10.68 18.05 7.44
N ILE A 182 -9.62 18.61 8.04
CA ILE A 182 -8.30 18.70 7.41
C ILE A 182 -7.74 17.29 7.16
N TYR A 183 -7.77 16.42 8.17
CA TYR A 183 -7.32 15.03 8.04
C TYR A 183 -8.13 14.26 6.98
N PHE A 184 -9.45 14.41 6.99
CA PHE A 184 -10.35 13.76 6.05
C PHE A 184 -10.05 14.18 4.61
N ALA A 185 -9.86 15.49 4.37
CA ALA A 185 -9.48 16.00 3.06
C ALA A 185 -8.11 15.46 2.62
N LEU A 186 -7.11 15.45 3.51
CA LEU A 186 -5.79 14.86 3.25
C LEU A 186 -5.89 13.38 2.93
N ALA A 187 -6.65 12.62 3.73
CA ALA A 187 -6.80 11.18 3.58
C ALA A 187 -7.47 10.81 2.25
N ILE A 188 -8.50 11.56 1.84
CA ILE A 188 -9.11 11.43 0.51
C ILE A 188 -8.09 11.76 -0.58
N CYS A 189 -7.29 12.83 -0.45
CA CYS A 189 -6.30 13.18 -1.46
C CYS A 189 -5.23 12.10 -1.62
N ILE A 190 -4.74 11.56 -0.50
CA ILE A 190 -3.74 10.50 -0.48
C ILE A 190 -4.32 9.22 -1.07
N SER A 191 -5.41 8.69 -0.50
CA SER A 191 -5.97 7.40 -0.89
C SER A 191 -6.46 7.37 -2.35
N SER A 192 -6.84 8.53 -2.89
CA SER A 192 -7.24 8.70 -4.30
C SER A 192 -6.11 8.46 -5.31
N HIS A 193 -4.85 8.43 -4.88
CA HIS A 193 -3.67 8.34 -5.75
C HIS A 193 -2.61 7.39 -5.18
N ILE A 194 -2.96 6.48 -4.26
CA ILE A 194 -2.04 5.41 -3.81
C ILE A 194 -2.02 4.25 -4.82
N ALA A 195 -3.03 4.13 -5.68
CA ALA A 195 -3.22 2.90 -6.41
C ALA A 195 -2.08 2.60 -7.38
N LEU A 196 -1.76 1.31 -7.47
CA LEU A 196 -0.65 0.86 -8.28
C LEU A 196 -1.01 0.89 -9.76
N SER A 197 -0.14 1.50 -10.55
CA SER A 197 -0.21 1.44 -12.00
C SER A 197 0.17 0.04 -12.51
N TRP A 198 -0.07 -0.19 -13.81
CA TRP A 198 0.37 -1.43 -14.43
C TRP A 198 1.90 -1.57 -14.44
N GLU A 199 2.61 -0.45 -14.61
CA GLU A 199 4.06 -0.36 -14.56
C GLU A 199 4.58 -0.75 -13.17
N ASP A 200 3.89 -0.29 -12.11
CA ASP A 200 4.22 -0.62 -10.72
C ASP A 200 4.05 -2.10 -10.43
N LEU A 201 2.92 -2.68 -10.85
CA LEU A 201 2.65 -4.11 -10.70
C LEU A 201 3.63 -4.98 -11.49
N LYS A 202 4.03 -4.52 -12.69
CA LYS A 202 5.05 -5.21 -13.51
C LYS A 202 6.42 -5.16 -12.85
N GLY A 203 6.80 -4.02 -12.28
CA GLY A 203 8.00 -3.90 -11.45
C GLY A 203 7.91 -4.84 -10.25
N ALA A 204 6.78 -4.81 -9.54
CA ALA A 204 6.55 -5.63 -8.37
C ALA A 204 6.66 -7.13 -8.68
N GLY A 205 6.06 -7.58 -9.78
CA GLY A 205 6.14 -8.98 -10.23
C GLY A 205 7.55 -9.47 -10.53
N ARG A 206 8.43 -8.61 -11.09
CA ARG A 206 9.86 -8.96 -11.28
C ARG A 206 10.57 -9.18 -9.95
N GLY A 207 10.30 -8.31 -8.97
CA GLY A 207 10.84 -8.46 -7.63
C GLY A 207 10.29 -9.69 -6.91
N LEU A 208 9.00 -10.00 -7.09
CA LEU A 208 8.34 -11.18 -6.51
C LEU A 208 9.03 -12.48 -6.92
N ILE A 209 9.39 -12.63 -8.20
CA ILE A 209 10.14 -13.81 -8.69
C ILE A 209 11.49 -13.92 -7.98
N THR A 210 12.16 -12.79 -7.75
CA THR A 210 13.46 -12.75 -7.08
C THR A 210 13.32 -13.09 -5.60
N ILE A 211 12.29 -12.56 -4.92
CA ILE A 211 11.96 -12.86 -3.53
C ILE A 211 11.67 -14.36 -3.37
N PHE A 212 10.80 -14.91 -4.22
CA PHE A 212 10.52 -16.35 -4.22
C PHE A 212 11.79 -17.19 -4.38
N THR A 213 12.62 -16.84 -5.35
CA THR A 213 13.89 -17.55 -5.60
C THR A 213 14.82 -17.46 -4.39
N PHE A 214 14.91 -16.29 -3.75
CA PHE A 214 15.73 -16.11 -2.55
C PHE A 214 15.21 -16.95 -1.37
N ILE A 215 13.91 -16.92 -1.10
CA ILE A 215 13.26 -17.71 -0.05
C ILE A 215 13.49 -19.21 -0.28
N LEU A 216 13.31 -19.67 -1.52
CA LEU A 216 13.55 -21.05 -1.90
C LEU A 216 15.01 -21.47 -1.61
N LEU A 217 15.98 -20.62 -1.94
CA LEU A 217 17.40 -20.89 -1.65
C LEU A 217 17.68 -20.93 -0.14
N VAL A 218 17.10 -20.02 0.64
CA VAL A 218 17.24 -20.02 2.11
C VAL A 218 16.71 -21.32 2.70
N ASN A 219 15.52 -21.77 2.26
CA ASN A 219 14.92 -23.02 2.75
C ASN A 219 15.72 -24.27 2.32
N LEU A 220 16.33 -24.26 1.14
CA LEU A 220 17.25 -25.33 0.72
C LEU A 220 18.52 -25.38 1.57
N VAL A 221 19.09 -24.21 1.91
CA VAL A 221 20.25 -24.13 2.81
C VAL A 221 19.87 -24.56 4.23
N ALA A 222 18.69 -24.17 4.72
CA ALA A 222 18.15 -24.60 6.02
C ALA A 222 18.09 -26.13 6.12
N LEU A 223 17.56 -26.78 5.08
CA LEU A 223 17.52 -28.24 5.00
C LEU A 223 18.93 -28.84 5.04
N PHE A 224 19.85 -28.32 4.23
CA PHE A 224 21.21 -28.85 4.13
C PHE A 224 21.98 -28.74 5.45
N LEU A 225 21.79 -27.63 6.18
CA LEU A 225 22.45 -27.38 7.46
C LEU A 225 21.69 -27.96 8.67
N ASN A 226 20.51 -28.53 8.45
CA ASN A 226 19.58 -28.93 9.51
C ASN A 226 19.33 -27.80 10.53
N ALA A 227 19.20 -26.57 10.02
CA ALA A 227 19.03 -25.34 10.79
C ALA A 227 17.61 -24.81 10.66
N ASP A 228 17.11 -24.16 11.70
CA ASP A 228 15.81 -23.51 11.70
C ASP A 228 15.95 -21.99 11.41
N PHE A 229 15.41 -21.56 10.28
CA PHE A 229 15.34 -20.16 9.87
C PHE A 229 13.92 -19.56 9.93
N SER A 230 12.96 -20.26 10.55
CA SER A 230 11.57 -19.81 10.66
C SER A 230 11.44 -18.44 11.34
N TRP A 231 12.35 -18.10 12.26
CA TRP A 231 12.38 -16.81 12.96
C TRP A 231 12.52 -15.61 12.02
N LEU A 232 13.26 -15.75 10.91
CA LEU A 232 13.41 -14.68 9.90
C LEU A 232 12.07 -14.36 9.24
N PHE A 233 11.23 -15.36 9.03
CA PHE A 233 9.92 -15.21 8.40
C PHE A 233 8.88 -14.67 9.38
N ALA A 234 8.99 -15.01 10.68
CA ALA A 234 8.08 -14.54 11.71
C ALA A 234 8.09 -13.01 11.84
N ASP A 235 9.27 -12.38 11.88
CA ASP A 235 9.41 -10.93 12.00
C ASP A 235 8.88 -10.19 10.76
N ILE A 236 9.16 -10.72 9.56
CA ILE A 236 8.66 -10.16 8.30
C ILE A 236 7.13 -10.26 8.24
N LEU A 237 6.58 -11.38 8.70
CA LEU A 237 5.14 -11.61 8.71
C LEU A 237 4.44 -10.67 9.71
N ALA A 238 5.01 -10.47 10.89
CA ALA A 238 4.51 -9.49 11.86
C ALA A 238 4.44 -8.07 11.28
N LEU A 239 5.50 -7.63 10.60
CA LEU A 239 5.51 -6.34 9.90
C LEU A 239 4.43 -6.28 8.82
N ASN A 240 4.23 -7.37 8.06
CA ASN A 240 3.22 -7.42 7.01
C ASN A 240 1.80 -7.31 7.55
N VAL A 241 1.49 -7.90 8.72
CA VAL A 241 0.18 -7.76 9.37
C VAL A 241 -0.16 -6.29 9.61
N TYR A 242 0.78 -5.50 10.13
CA TYR A 242 0.56 -4.08 10.36
C TYR A 242 0.39 -3.31 9.03
N LEU A 243 1.23 -3.57 8.04
CA LEU A 243 1.11 -2.94 6.72
C LEU A 243 -0.25 -3.24 6.07
N VAL A 244 -0.75 -4.47 6.20
CA VAL A 244 -2.09 -4.86 5.72
C VAL A 244 -3.17 -4.10 6.49
N ALA A 245 -3.13 -4.09 7.82
CA ALA A 245 -4.12 -3.37 8.63
C ALA A 245 -4.18 -1.87 8.27
N PHE A 246 -3.03 -1.22 8.07
CA PHE A 246 -3.01 0.17 7.64
C PHE A 246 -3.42 0.38 6.18
N SER A 247 -3.12 -0.56 5.28
CA SER A 247 -3.62 -0.51 3.89
C SER A 247 -5.15 -0.58 3.81
N MET A 248 -5.80 -1.22 4.80
CA MET A 248 -7.27 -1.24 4.89
C MET A 248 -7.84 0.15 5.14
N ILE A 249 -7.14 1.02 5.87
CA ILE A 249 -7.55 2.43 6.06
C ILE A 249 -7.54 3.15 4.71
N SER A 250 -6.49 2.98 3.90
CA SER A 250 -6.44 3.51 2.54
C SER A 250 -7.60 3.01 1.69
N ILE A 251 -7.94 1.72 1.78
CA ILE A 251 -9.08 1.13 1.07
C ILE A 251 -10.39 1.79 1.51
N ILE A 252 -10.61 1.98 2.82
CA ILE A 252 -11.82 2.63 3.34
C ILE A 252 -11.96 4.06 2.79
N PHE A 253 -10.91 4.88 2.86
CA PHE A 253 -10.98 6.25 2.32
C PHE A 253 -11.22 6.25 0.80
N SER A 254 -10.62 5.31 0.07
CA SER A 254 -10.89 5.14 -1.36
C SER A 254 -12.33 4.70 -1.66
N LEU A 255 -12.93 3.86 -0.81
CA LEU A 255 -14.35 3.50 -0.90
C LEU A 255 -15.26 4.69 -0.61
N ILE A 256 -14.98 5.47 0.43
CA ILE A 256 -15.72 6.71 0.74
C ILE A 256 -15.68 7.64 -0.48
N ARG A 257 -14.50 7.86 -1.06
CA ARG A 257 -14.33 8.65 -2.27
C ARG A 257 -15.15 8.09 -3.44
N LEU A 258 -15.13 6.78 -3.65
CA LEU A 258 -15.93 6.13 -4.69
C LEU A 258 -17.42 6.43 -4.51
N VAL A 259 -17.96 6.26 -3.30
CA VAL A 259 -19.37 6.54 -2.98
C VAL A 259 -19.70 8.02 -3.21
N LEU A 260 -18.87 8.95 -2.73
CA LEU A 260 -19.06 10.39 -2.93
C LEU A 260 -19.05 10.77 -4.43
N SER A 261 -18.12 10.20 -5.20
CA SER A 261 -18.02 10.45 -6.63
C SER A 261 -19.22 9.88 -7.41
N ALA A 262 -19.67 8.68 -7.06
CA ALA A 262 -20.86 8.07 -7.66
C ALA A 262 -22.11 8.90 -7.34
N PHE A 263 -22.29 9.33 -6.09
CA PHE A 263 -23.40 10.20 -5.70
C PHE A 263 -23.42 11.49 -6.52
N ALA A 264 -22.29 12.18 -6.64
CA ALA A 264 -22.17 13.40 -7.45
C ALA A 264 -22.48 13.15 -8.94
N TYR A 265 -22.04 12.01 -9.49
CA TYR A 265 -22.32 11.61 -10.86
C TYR A 265 -23.81 11.39 -11.12
N TYR A 266 -24.49 10.60 -10.28
CA TYR A 266 -25.92 10.32 -10.46
C TYR A 266 -26.80 11.53 -10.19
N LEU A 267 -26.40 12.41 -9.27
CA LEU A 267 -27.11 13.66 -9.01
C LEU A 267 -27.01 14.59 -10.22
N GLY A 268 -25.83 14.76 -10.81
CA GLY A 268 -25.64 15.56 -12.03
C GLY A 268 -26.46 15.04 -13.23
N TYR A 269 -26.58 13.72 -13.37
CA TYR A 269 -27.39 13.10 -14.43
C TYR A 269 -28.89 13.30 -14.28
N ARG A 270 -29.38 13.56 -13.06
CA ARG A 270 -30.82 13.77 -12.78
C ARG A 270 -31.28 15.19 -13.06
N PHE A 271 -30.33 16.12 -13.22
CA PHE A 271 -30.57 17.54 -13.48
C PHE A 271 -30.06 18.03 -14.85
N SER A 272 -29.58 17.12 -15.70
CA SER A 272 -29.18 17.38 -17.10
C SER A 272 -30.19 16.77 -18.05
#